data_AF-U2RVI7-F1
#
_entry.id   AF-U2RVI7-F1
#
_cell.length_a   1.000
_cell.length_b   1.000
_cell.length_c   1.000
_cell.angle_alpha   90.00
_cell.angle_beta   90.00
_cell.angle_gamma   90.00
#
_symmetry.space_group_name_H-M   'P 1'
#
loop_
_entity.id
_entity.type
_entity.pdbx_description
1 polymer ?
#
loop_
_entity_poly.entity_id
_entity_poly.type
_entity_poly.pdbx_seq_one_letter_code
_entity_poly.pdbx_strand_id
1 'polypeptide(L)'
;MRTTIGAEEEFVLLDPPTLTPVDRAADAIAALSGRRADGGAVTPEFFPSQLEYATPVCRTAADVSTALEGFRAELREWAASAGLLAAGVGLPYRTAHDARVTDHERYRDIASRFGLVVPDHQLNGLHVHVGVGDREEAIVALNRLRPWVPALLALSANSPFWQGADTGFDSWRAIHSRRWTTHGVPPAFVDAADYDRRAAALGGVGGTSDAGTLNWVVRPSER
;
A
#
# COMPACT_ATOMS: atom_id res chain seq x y z
N MET A 1 -11.99 24.26 7.62
CA MET A 1 -12.05 23.38 6.44
C MET A 1 -12.92 22.18 6.76
N ARG A 2 -13.57 21.57 5.77
CA ARG A 2 -14.29 20.30 5.96
C ARG A 2 -13.31 19.18 5.60
N THR A 3 -13.00 18.30 6.56
CA THR A 3 -12.11 17.15 6.38
C THR A 3 -12.54 16.33 5.17
N THR A 4 -11.58 16.03 4.28
CA THR A 4 -11.76 15.09 3.16
C THR A 4 -11.11 13.76 3.47
N ILE A 5 -11.49 12.73 2.73
CA ILE A 5 -10.92 11.39 2.85
C ILE A 5 -10.64 10.82 1.46
N GLY A 6 -9.60 10.02 1.32
CA GLY A 6 -9.33 9.21 0.13
C GLY A 6 -8.70 7.88 0.55
N ALA A 7 -8.72 6.89 -0.33
CA ALA A 7 -8.04 5.63 -0.09
C ALA A 7 -7.31 5.13 -1.35
N GLU A 8 -6.22 4.42 -1.13
CA GLU A 8 -5.50 3.66 -2.15
C GLU A 8 -5.55 2.20 -1.72
N GLU A 9 -6.08 1.31 -2.55
CA GLU A 9 -6.13 -0.13 -2.29
C GLU A 9 -5.31 -0.87 -3.35
N GLU A 10 -4.35 -1.65 -2.88
CA GLU A 10 -3.47 -2.48 -3.72
C GLU A 10 -4.03 -3.90 -3.83
N PHE A 11 -3.96 -4.46 -5.04
CA PHE A 11 -4.44 -5.78 -5.37
C PHE A 11 -3.34 -6.59 -6.04
N VAL A 12 -3.33 -7.90 -5.80
CA VAL A 12 -2.52 -8.87 -6.54
C VAL A 12 -3.39 -9.72 -7.45
N LEU A 13 -2.91 -9.95 -8.68
CA LEU A 13 -3.49 -10.90 -9.62
C LEU A 13 -2.87 -12.28 -9.41
N LEU A 14 -3.70 -13.30 -9.30
CA LEU A 14 -3.30 -14.66 -8.93
C LEU A 14 -3.80 -15.69 -9.95
N ASP A 15 -3.00 -16.72 -10.16
CA ASP A 15 -3.40 -17.96 -10.81
C ASP A 15 -4.34 -18.75 -9.88
N PRO A 16 -5.60 -19.06 -10.26
CA PRO A 16 -6.56 -19.67 -9.36
C PRO A 16 -6.15 -21.04 -8.78
N PRO A 17 -5.57 -21.99 -9.57
CA PRO A 17 -5.13 -23.28 -9.04
C PRO A 17 -4.01 -23.21 -8.01
N THR A 18 -3.06 -22.28 -8.16
CA THR A 18 -1.86 -22.24 -7.32
C THR A 18 -1.82 -21.09 -6.31
N LEU A 19 -2.66 -20.06 -6.51
CA LEU A 19 -2.64 -18.79 -5.79
C LEU A 19 -1.27 -18.09 -5.86
N THR A 20 -0.54 -18.31 -6.96
CA THR A 20 0.72 -17.64 -7.24
C THR A 20 0.45 -16.35 -8.03
N PRO A 21 1.16 -15.24 -7.75
CA PRO A 21 1.05 -14.02 -8.51
C PRO A 21 1.33 -14.18 -9.99
N VAL A 22 0.61 -13.41 -10.81
CA VAL A 22 0.67 -13.45 -12.27
C VAL A 22 0.85 -12.03 -12.80
N ASP A 23 1.90 -11.83 -13.61
CA ASP A 23 2.36 -10.53 -14.11
C ASP A 23 1.45 -9.97 -15.23
N ARG A 24 0.21 -9.64 -14.88
CA ARG A 24 -0.83 -9.18 -15.82
C ARG A 24 -1.47 -7.85 -15.41
N ALA A 25 -0.86 -7.12 -14.46
CA ALA A 25 -1.39 -5.84 -14.00
C ALA A 25 -1.48 -4.81 -15.13
N ALA A 26 -0.50 -4.79 -16.05
CA ALA A 26 -0.53 -3.89 -17.20
C ALA A 26 -1.78 -4.07 -18.08
N ASP A 27 -2.24 -5.31 -18.26
CA ASP A 27 -3.44 -5.61 -19.03
C ASP A 27 -4.72 -5.20 -18.29
N ALA A 28 -4.75 -5.42 -16.97
CA ALA A 28 -5.84 -4.97 -16.11
C ALA A 28 -5.97 -3.44 -16.14
N ILE A 29 -4.84 -2.75 -15.97
CA ILE A 29 -4.74 -1.30 -16.03
C ILE A 29 -5.21 -0.83 -17.40
N ALA A 30 -4.69 -1.36 -18.51
CA ALA A 30 -5.12 -0.96 -19.85
C ALA A 30 -6.64 -1.12 -20.09
N ALA A 31 -7.28 -2.12 -19.47
CA ALA A 31 -8.71 -2.33 -19.56
C ALA A 31 -9.53 -1.43 -18.63
N LEU A 32 -8.99 -1.05 -17.46
CA LEU A 32 -9.73 -0.40 -16.37
C LEU A 32 -9.33 1.08 -16.14
N SER A 33 -8.25 1.55 -16.77
CA SER A 33 -7.65 2.88 -16.58
C SER A 33 -8.22 3.97 -17.51
N GLY A 34 -9.31 3.71 -18.24
CA GLY A 34 -10.01 4.74 -19.01
C GLY A 34 -10.47 5.93 -18.13
N ARG A 35 -11.15 6.93 -18.70
CA ARG A 35 -11.74 8.01 -17.88
C ARG A 35 -12.78 7.42 -16.94
N ARG A 36 -12.37 7.09 -15.71
CA ARG A 36 -13.27 6.57 -14.69
C ARG A 36 -14.31 7.64 -14.35
N ALA A 37 -15.57 7.22 -14.28
CA ALA A 37 -16.67 8.12 -14.00
C ALA A 37 -16.63 8.70 -12.57
N ASP A 38 -16.00 7.97 -11.66
CA ASP A 38 -15.80 8.35 -10.25
C ASP A 38 -14.68 9.38 -10.05
N GLY A 39 -13.77 9.55 -11.03
CA GLY A 39 -12.58 10.40 -10.91
C GLY A 39 -11.42 9.75 -10.14
N GLY A 40 -11.49 8.45 -9.84
CA GLY A 40 -10.37 7.67 -9.31
C GLY A 40 -9.34 7.30 -10.39
N ALA A 41 -8.24 6.69 -9.95
CA ALA A 41 -7.13 6.30 -10.82
C ALA A 41 -6.70 4.85 -10.56
N VAL A 42 -6.31 4.15 -11.62
CA VAL A 42 -5.71 2.81 -11.55
C VAL A 42 -4.25 2.93 -11.97
N THR A 43 -3.35 2.46 -11.14
CA THR A 43 -1.89 2.65 -11.29
C THR A 43 -1.13 1.32 -11.20
N PRO A 44 0.04 1.21 -11.84
CA PRO A 44 0.95 0.11 -11.58
C PRO A 44 1.53 0.20 -10.17
N GLU A 45 1.70 -0.97 -9.54
CA GLU A 45 2.35 -1.07 -8.23
C GLU A 45 3.75 -1.68 -8.34
N PHE A 46 4.44 -1.90 -7.22
CA PHE A 46 5.83 -2.33 -7.13
C PHE A 46 6.16 -3.59 -7.94
N PHE A 47 5.25 -4.57 -8.00
CA PHE A 47 5.36 -5.74 -8.88
C PHE A 47 4.35 -5.70 -10.04
N PRO A 48 4.69 -6.27 -11.21
CA PRO A 48 3.81 -6.33 -12.38
C PRO A 48 2.63 -7.29 -12.20
N SER A 49 2.60 -8.04 -11.10
CA SER A 49 1.43 -8.79 -10.64
C SER A 49 0.46 -7.96 -9.81
N GLN A 50 0.82 -6.71 -9.48
CA GLN A 50 0.06 -5.83 -8.60
C GLN A 50 -0.42 -4.58 -9.33
N LEU A 51 -1.59 -4.11 -8.93
CA LEU A 51 -2.16 -2.85 -9.33
C LEU A 51 -2.76 -2.15 -8.12
N GLU A 52 -2.83 -0.83 -8.18
CA GLU A 52 -3.43 0.01 -7.16
C GLU A 52 -4.64 0.73 -7.74
N TYR A 53 -5.68 0.91 -6.92
CA TYR A 53 -6.75 1.85 -7.19
C TYR A 53 -6.81 2.93 -6.13
N ALA A 54 -6.62 4.17 -6.57
CA ALA A 54 -6.80 5.37 -5.78
C ALA A 54 -8.21 5.95 -6.00
N THR A 55 -8.97 6.10 -4.92
CA THR A 55 -10.29 6.75 -4.97
C THR A 55 -10.15 8.22 -5.35
N PRO A 56 -11.22 8.87 -5.86
CA PRO A 56 -11.27 10.33 -5.84
C PRO A 56 -11.16 10.88 -4.42
N VAL A 57 -10.96 12.19 -4.30
CA VAL A 57 -11.08 12.89 -3.01
C VAL A 57 -12.56 12.92 -2.60
N CYS A 58 -12.88 12.20 -1.54
CA CYS A 58 -14.21 12.01 -1.00
C CYS A 58 -14.52 12.94 0.19
N ARG A 59 -15.81 13.05 0.54
CA ARG A 59 -16.27 13.84 1.70
C ARG A 59 -16.69 12.97 2.87
N THR A 60 -17.02 11.71 2.63
CA THR A 60 -17.45 10.75 3.64
C THR A 60 -16.75 9.40 3.45
N ALA A 61 -16.67 8.61 4.51
CA ALA A 61 -16.20 7.23 4.42
C ALA A 61 -17.10 6.36 3.52
N ALA A 62 -18.41 6.66 3.45
CA ALA A 62 -19.33 5.95 2.57
C ALA A 62 -19.03 6.19 1.08
N ASP A 63 -18.57 7.40 0.73
CA ASP A 63 -18.14 7.71 -0.64
C ASP A 63 -16.92 6.85 -1.02
N VAL A 64 -15.95 6.70 -0.09
CA VAL A 64 -14.76 5.85 -0.26
C VAL A 64 -15.17 4.39 -0.41
N SER A 65 -16.02 3.88 0.48
CA SER A 65 -16.54 2.51 0.39
C SER A 65 -17.20 2.25 -0.95
N THR A 66 -18.04 3.17 -1.43
CA THR A 66 -18.73 3.04 -2.72
C THR A 66 -17.74 2.97 -3.88
N ALA A 67 -16.71 3.83 -3.88
CA ALA A 67 -15.68 3.84 -4.92
C ALA A 67 -14.87 2.54 -4.93
N LEU A 68 -14.41 2.08 -3.77
CA LEU A 68 -13.65 0.82 -3.64
C LEU A 68 -14.50 -0.39 -4.03
N GLU A 69 -15.75 -0.48 -3.58
CA GLU A 69 -16.66 -1.58 -3.94
C GLU A 69 -16.94 -1.63 -5.45
N GLY A 70 -17.14 -0.46 -6.08
CA GLY A 70 -17.30 -0.34 -7.53
C GLY A 70 -16.08 -0.86 -8.27
N PHE A 71 -14.88 -0.39 -7.91
CA PHE A 71 -13.64 -0.85 -8.54
C PHE A 71 -13.39 -2.35 -8.32
N ARG A 72 -13.62 -2.86 -7.10
CA ARG A 72 -13.49 -4.30 -6.80
C ARG A 72 -14.42 -5.16 -7.67
N ALA A 73 -15.62 -4.68 -7.98
CA ALA A 73 -16.54 -5.38 -8.88
C ALA A 73 -15.99 -5.45 -10.30
N GLU A 74 -15.55 -4.31 -10.86
CA GLU A 74 -14.95 -4.22 -12.19
C GLU A 74 -13.68 -5.08 -12.31
N LEU A 75 -12.79 -5.00 -11.32
CA LEU A 75 -11.56 -5.78 -11.28
C LEU A 75 -11.83 -7.27 -11.19
N ARG A 76 -12.82 -7.69 -10.38
CA ARG A 76 -13.24 -9.10 -10.28
C ARG A 76 -13.77 -9.61 -11.61
N GLU A 77 -14.59 -8.84 -12.30
CA GLU A 77 -15.13 -9.21 -13.62
C GLU A 77 -14.03 -9.34 -14.67
N TRP A 78 -13.12 -8.36 -14.71
CA TRP A 78 -11.96 -8.41 -15.60
C TRP A 78 -11.09 -9.64 -15.31
N ALA A 79 -10.73 -9.87 -14.04
CA ALA A 79 -9.88 -10.98 -13.64
C ALA A 79 -10.51 -12.33 -14.02
N ALA A 80 -11.81 -12.50 -13.74
CA ALA A 80 -12.55 -13.71 -14.13
C ALA A 80 -12.54 -13.92 -15.64
N SER A 81 -12.72 -12.86 -16.45
CA SER A 81 -12.66 -12.96 -17.91
C SER A 81 -11.26 -13.34 -18.44
N ALA A 82 -10.22 -13.01 -17.69
CA ALA A 82 -8.83 -13.36 -17.99
C ALA A 82 -8.40 -14.72 -17.41
N GLY A 83 -9.29 -15.44 -16.70
CA GLY A 83 -8.98 -16.70 -16.02
C GLY A 83 -8.13 -16.53 -14.76
N LEU A 84 -8.15 -15.35 -14.15
CA LEU A 84 -7.36 -14.96 -12.98
C LEU A 84 -8.25 -14.68 -11.77
N LEU A 85 -7.63 -14.58 -10.59
CA LEU A 85 -8.23 -13.99 -9.39
C LEU A 85 -7.58 -12.64 -9.11
N ALA A 86 -8.34 -11.68 -8.59
CA ALA A 86 -7.82 -10.47 -7.99
C ALA A 86 -8.07 -10.49 -6.48
N ALA A 87 -7.06 -10.14 -5.69
CA ALA A 87 -7.16 -10.21 -4.23
C ALA A 87 -6.53 -8.98 -3.55
N GLY A 88 -7.31 -8.32 -2.69
CA GLY A 88 -6.82 -7.28 -1.76
C GLY A 88 -6.32 -7.93 -0.46
N VAL A 89 -5.20 -8.65 -0.54
CA VAL A 89 -4.61 -9.39 0.58
C VAL A 89 -3.22 -8.87 0.89
N GLY A 90 -2.89 -8.69 2.17
CA GLY A 90 -1.63 -8.07 2.55
C GLY A 90 -0.38 -8.80 2.07
N LEU A 91 -0.48 -10.12 1.86
CA LEU A 91 0.53 -10.98 1.23
C LEU A 91 -0.19 -12.11 0.48
N PRO A 92 0.29 -12.54 -0.69
CA PRO A 92 -0.24 -13.70 -1.39
C PRO A 92 0.13 -15.01 -0.65
N TYR A 93 -0.65 -16.07 -0.91
CA TYR A 93 -0.41 -17.40 -0.31
C TYR A 93 0.97 -17.98 -0.65
N ARG A 94 1.46 -17.68 -1.85
CA ARG A 94 2.79 -18.05 -2.38
C ARG A 94 3.36 -16.87 -3.16
N THR A 95 4.68 -16.82 -3.31
CA THR A 95 5.32 -15.88 -4.24
C THR A 95 5.80 -16.59 -5.50
N ALA A 96 5.99 -15.83 -6.57
CA ALA A 96 6.79 -16.29 -7.70
C ALA A 96 8.29 -16.30 -7.30
N HIS A 97 9.02 -17.34 -7.69
CA HIS A 97 10.46 -17.46 -7.38
C HIS A 97 11.34 -16.44 -8.11
N ASP A 98 10.83 -15.84 -9.18
CA ASP A 98 11.55 -14.96 -10.12
C ASP A 98 10.89 -13.59 -10.28
N ALA A 99 10.15 -13.13 -9.27
CA ALA A 99 9.44 -11.85 -9.29
C ALA A 99 10.38 -10.70 -9.65
N ARG A 100 10.04 -9.97 -10.72
CA ARG A 100 10.75 -8.77 -11.18
C ARG A 100 9.94 -7.54 -10.79
N VAL A 101 10.59 -6.50 -10.31
CA VAL A 101 9.89 -5.23 -10.04
C VAL A 101 9.36 -4.61 -11.34
N THR A 102 8.26 -3.88 -11.23
CA THR A 102 7.69 -3.11 -12.34
C THR A 102 8.75 -2.17 -12.94
N ASP A 103 8.81 -2.07 -14.28
CA ASP A 103 9.83 -1.26 -14.96
C ASP A 103 9.54 0.25 -14.85
N HIS A 104 9.84 0.78 -13.66
CA HIS A 104 9.75 2.18 -13.31
C HIS A 104 11.02 2.57 -12.56
N GLU A 105 11.60 3.73 -12.88
CA GLU A 105 12.90 4.17 -12.33
C GLU A 105 12.92 4.15 -10.81
N ARG A 106 11.87 4.69 -10.17
CA ARG A 106 11.71 4.67 -8.70
C ARG A 106 11.77 3.26 -8.11
N TYR A 107 11.11 2.28 -8.75
CA TYR A 107 11.06 0.91 -8.23
C TYR A 107 12.39 0.19 -8.43
N ARG A 108 13.11 0.46 -9.52
CA ARG A 108 14.48 -0.03 -9.73
C ARG A 108 15.46 0.52 -8.68
N ASP A 109 15.36 1.81 -8.34
CA ASP A 109 16.18 2.40 -7.28
C ASP A 109 15.90 1.75 -5.92
N ILE A 110 14.62 1.65 -5.53
CA ILE A 110 14.20 0.94 -4.30
C ILE A 110 14.74 -0.50 -4.30
N ALA A 111 14.56 -1.24 -5.40
CA ALA A 111 15.01 -2.62 -5.50
C ALA A 111 16.53 -2.76 -5.27
N SER A 112 17.32 -1.86 -5.83
CA SER A 112 18.78 -1.86 -5.68
C SER A 112 19.22 -1.65 -4.23
N ARG A 113 18.47 -0.84 -3.46
CA ARG A 113 18.80 -0.48 -2.08
C ARG A 113 18.40 -1.54 -1.06
N PHE A 114 17.26 -2.18 -1.26
CA PHE A 114 16.75 -3.22 -0.35
C PHE A 114 17.26 -4.63 -0.69
N GLY A 115 17.83 -4.82 -1.88
CA GLY A 115 18.56 -6.03 -2.25
C GLY A 115 17.71 -7.30 -2.12
N LEU A 116 18.24 -8.29 -1.39
CA LEU A 116 17.61 -9.62 -1.27
C LEU A 116 16.28 -9.64 -0.51
N VAL A 117 15.86 -8.54 0.12
CA VAL A 117 14.54 -8.43 0.74
C VAL A 117 13.44 -8.23 -0.31
N VAL A 118 13.80 -7.70 -1.48
CA VAL A 118 12.87 -7.24 -2.51
C VAL A 118 12.02 -8.37 -3.09
N PRO A 119 12.56 -9.53 -3.52
CA PRO A 119 11.75 -10.57 -4.16
C PRO A 119 10.62 -11.11 -3.26
N ASP A 120 10.82 -11.06 -1.94
CA ASP A 120 9.83 -11.47 -0.95
C ASP A 120 8.81 -10.37 -0.61
N HIS A 121 9.02 -9.13 -1.08
CA HIS A 121 8.27 -7.95 -0.66
C HIS A 121 6.96 -7.74 -1.42
N GLN A 122 6.22 -8.82 -1.70
CA GLN A 122 4.94 -8.79 -2.43
C GLN A 122 3.79 -8.33 -1.51
N LEU A 123 4.00 -7.20 -0.84
CA LEU A 123 3.05 -6.63 0.10
C LEU A 123 1.98 -5.85 -0.68
N ASN A 124 0.72 -6.00 -0.29
CA ASN A 124 -0.34 -5.05 -0.66
C ASN A 124 -0.74 -4.21 0.55
N GLY A 125 -1.10 -2.95 0.33
CA GLY A 125 -1.59 -2.00 1.31
C GLY A 125 -3.05 -1.57 1.09
N LEU A 126 -3.64 -1.06 2.17
CA LEU A 126 -4.74 -0.10 2.13
C LEU A 126 -4.23 1.18 2.77
N HIS A 127 -4.08 2.24 2.00
CA HIS A 127 -3.70 3.56 2.49
C HIS A 127 -4.94 4.42 2.61
N VAL A 128 -5.08 5.13 3.74
CA VAL A 128 -6.20 6.04 3.97
C VAL A 128 -5.64 7.43 4.19
N HIS A 129 -6.07 8.36 3.34
CA HIS A 129 -5.66 9.75 3.31
C HIS A 129 -6.74 10.60 3.96
N VAL A 130 -6.37 11.46 4.90
CA VAL A 130 -7.30 12.36 5.57
C VAL A 130 -6.81 13.79 5.39
N GLY A 131 -7.63 14.62 4.76
CA GLY A 131 -7.32 16.04 4.55
C GLY A 131 -7.43 16.82 5.86
N VAL A 132 -6.34 17.48 6.23
CA VAL A 132 -6.22 18.35 7.42
C VAL A 132 -5.94 19.80 7.00
N GLY A 133 -6.08 20.76 7.92
CA GLY A 133 -5.97 22.18 7.60
C GLY A 133 -4.56 22.63 7.23
N ASP A 134 -3.58 22.25 8.04
CA ASP A 134 -2.16 22.58 7.81
C ASP A 134 -1.21 21.49 8.33
N ARG A 135 0.09 21.72 8.15
CA ARG A 135 1.14 20.78 8.56
C ARG A 135 1.22 20.61 10.08
N GLU A 136 0.91 21.65 10.85
CA GLU A 136 0.93 21.55 12.32
C GLU A 136 -0.24 20.68 12.80
N GLU A 137 -1.42 20.86 12.21
CA GLU A 137 -2.57 20.00 12.46
C GLU A 137 -2.29 18.55 12.06
N ALA A 138 -1.56 18.32 10.96
CA ALA A 138 -1.11 16.99 10.55
C ALA A 138 -0.22 16.32 11.62
N ILE A 139 0.69 17.07 12.25
CA ILE A 139 1.54 16.55 13.33
C ILE A 139 0.72 16.25 14.58
N VAL A 140 -0.23 17.11 14.95
CA VAL A 140 -1.15 16.84 16.06
C VAL A 140 -1.96 15.57 15.80
N ALA A 141 -2.52 15.42 14.59
CA ALA A 141 -3.29 14.24 14.20
C ALA A 141 -2.43 12.96 14.23
N LEU A 142 -1.23 13.01 13.64
CA LEU A 142 -0.27 11.89 13.68
C LEU A 142 0.04 11.48 15.12
N ASN A 143 0.40 12.43 15.97
CA ASN A 143 0.73 12.16 17.37
C ASN A 143 -0.41 11.49 18.12
N ARG A 144 -1.66 11.87 17.82
CA ARG A 144 -2.88 11.31 18.42
C ARG A 144 -3.25 9.95 17.84
N LEU A 145 -2.89 9.65 16.59
CA LEU A 145 -3.19 8.38 15.94
C LEU A 145 -2.25 7.24 16.37
N ARG A 146 -1.00 7.56 16.73
CA ARG A 146 0.02 6.59 17.19
C ARG A 146 -0.49 5.49 18.13
N PRO A 147 -1.20 5.79 19.26
CA PRO A 147 -1.70 4.75 20.16
C PRO A 147 -2.78 3.85 19.57
N TRP A 148 -3.44 4.27 18.49
CA TRP A 148 -4.50 3.50 17.82
C TRP A 148 -3.99 2.58 16.72
N VAL A 149 -2.75 2.76 16.26
CA VAL A 149 -2.16 1.96 15.19
C VAL A 149 -2.27 0.44 15.46
N PRO A 150 -1.98 -0.08 16.67
CA PRO A 150 -2.12 -1.52 16.93
C PRO A 150 -3.55 -2.03 16.76
N ALA A 151 -4.56 -1.24 17.14
CA ALA A 151 -5.96 -1.61 16.98
C ALA A 151 -6.37 -1.60 15.50
N LEU A 152 -5.92 -0.59 14.73
CA LEU A 152 -6.15 -0.55 13.29
C LEU A 152 -5.49 -1.73 12.57
N LEU A 153 -4.27 -2.10 12.96
CA LEU A 153 -3.61 -3.30 12.44
C LEU A 153 -4.41 -4.57 12.76
N ALA A 154 -4.90 -4.72 13.99
CA ALA A 154 -5.70 -5.88 14.37
C ALA A 154 -7.00 -5.99 13.55
N LEU A 155 -7.66 -4.86 13.28
CA LEU A 155 -8.90 -4.82 12.48
C LEU A 155 -8.66 -5.08 10.98
N SER A 156 -7.47 -4.78 10.47
CA SER A 156 -7.12 -4.90 9.04
C SER A 156 -6.30 -6.14 8.70
N ALA A 157 -6.02 -7.00 9.69
CA ALA A 157 -5.22 -8.20 9.50
C ALA A 157 -5.90 -9.19 8.53
N ASN A 158 -5.23 -9.49 7.42
CA ASN A 158 -5.75 -10.36 6.36
C ASN A 158 -4.67 -11.17 5.63
N SER A 159 -3.53 -11.42 6.27
CA SER A 159 -2.40 -12.13 5.64
C SER A 159 -1.83 -13.25 6.54
N PRO A 160 -2.62 -14.27 6.88
CA PRO A 160 -2.18 -15.32 7.80
C PRO A 160 -1.26 -16.38 7.17
N PHE A 161 -1.23 -16.47 5.84
CA PHE A 161 -0.46 -17.48 5.12
C PHE A 161 0.74 -16.88 4.38
N TRP A 162 1.80 -17.69 4.24
CA TRP A 162 3.00 -17.35 3.46
C TRP A 162 3.71 -18.61 2.98
N GLN A 163 4.13 -18.62 1.72
CA GLN A 163 4.85 -19.74 1.10
C GLN A 163 4.17 -21.11 1.31
N GLY A 164 2.84 -21.13 1.21
CA GLY A 164 2.06 -22.35 1.36
C GLY A 164 1.79 -22.80 2.80
N ALA A 165 2.20 -22.03 3.81
CA ALA A 165 2.06 -22.40 5.22
C ALA A 165 1.29 -21.33 6.01
N ASP A 166 0.59 -21.78 7.06
CA ASP A 166 0.08 -20.89 8.11
C ASP A 166 1.28 -20.33 8.89
N THR A 167 1.30 -19.01 9.07
CA THR A 167 2.40 -18.31 9.74
C THR A 167 2.24 -18.24 11.25
N GLY A 168 1.04 -18.51 11.77
CA GLY A 168 0.66 -18.30 13.16
C GLY A 168 0.38 -16.84 13.53
N PHE A 169 0.36 -15.92 12.56
CA PHE A 169 0.03 -14.51 12.73
C PHE A 169 -1.18 -14.14 11.89
N ASP A 170 -2.05 -13.25 12.37
CA ASP A 170 -3.17 -12.75 11.55
C ASP A 170 -2.70 -11.82 10.42
N SER A 171 -1.56 -11.15 10.63
CA SER A 171 -0.94 -10.23 9.67
C SER A 171 0.55 -10.54 9.51
N TRP A 172 0.87 -11.51 8.65
CA TRP A 172 2.24 -11.75 8.25
C TRP A 172 2.84 -10.56 7.51
N ARG A 173 2.02 -9.78 6.79
CA ARG A 173 2.43 -8.50 6.19
C ARG A 173 3.14 -7.62 7.22
N ALA A 174 2.52 -7.41 8.39
CA ALA A 174 3.11 -6.55 9.43
C ALA A 174 4.42 -7.10 10.03
N ILE A 175 4.59 -8.42 10.07
CA ILE A 175 5.87 -9.03 10.47
C ILE A 175 6.92 -8.86 9.36
N HIS A 176 6.51 -9.12 8.11
CA HIS A 176 7.37 -9.04 6.94
C HIS A 176 7.90 -7.62 6.69
N SER A 177 7.03 -6.62 6.81
CA SER A 177 7.38 -5.21 6.62
C SER A 177 8.46 -4.71 7.57
N ARG A 178 8.66 -5.35 8.74
CA ARG A 178 9.72 -4.96 9.70
C ARG A 178 11.14 -5.13 9.16
N ARG A 179 11.31 -5.84 8.04
CA ARG A 179 12.59 -5.92 7.32
C ARG A 179 12.98 -4.57 6.70
N TRP A 180 12.03 -3.64 6.55
CA TRP A 180 12.32 -2.26 6.18
C TRP A 180 12.64 -1.44 7.41
N THR A 181 13.84 -0.87 7.45
CA THR A 181 14.47 -0.28 8.65
C THR A 181 13.65 0.81 9.32
N THR A 182 12.88 1.58 8.55
CA THR A 182 12.03 2.67 9.06
C THR A 182 10.57 2.25 9.24
N HIS A 183 10.24 0.96 9.11
CA HIS A 183 8.86 0.49 9.23
C HIS A 183 8.39 0.42 10.69
N GLY A 184 7.22 0.99 10.93
CA GLY A 184 6.55 0.92 12.23
C GLY A 184 5.81 2.20 12.60
N VAL A 185 5.42 2.27 13.87
CA VAL A 185 4.77 3.46 14.45
C VAL A 185 5.79 4.61 14.47
N PRO A 186 5.49 5.78 13.87
CA PRO A 186 6.40 6.91 13.91
C PRO A 186 6.61 7.39 15.37
N PRO A 187 7.73 8.07 15.66
CA PRO A 187 7.89 8.74 16.95
C PRO A 187 6.88 9.89 17.10
N ALA A 188 6.75 10.43 18.32
CA ALA A 188 6.07 11.71 18.49
C ALA A 188 6.95 12.86 17.99
N PHE A 189 6.35 13.88 17.41
CA PHE A 189 7.03 15.09 16.95
C PHE A 189 6.52 16.32 17.71
N VAL A 190 7.38 17.31 17.89
CA VAL A 190 7.02 18.56 18.58
C VAL A 190 6.15 19.44 17.67
N ASP A 191 6.59 19.63 16.42
CA ASP A 191 6.00 20.49 15.40
C ASP A 191 6.40 19.98 14.00
N ALA A 192 5.92 20.65 12.95
CA ALA A 192 6.26 20.27 11.56
C ALA A 192 7.77 20.40 11.27
N ALA A 193 8.45 21.35 11.90
CA ALA A 193 9.89 21.53 11.71
C ALA A 193 10.71 20.39 12.35
N ASP A 194 10.27 19.86 13.49
CA ASP A 194 10.85 18.67 14.12
C ASP A 194 10.67 17.42 13.27
N TYR A 195 9.48 17.27 12.68
CA TYR A 195 9.24 16.21 11.70
C TYR A 195 10.25 16.29 10.54
N ASP A 196 10.39 17.46 9.91
CA ASP A 196 11.28 17.64 8.75
C ASP A 196 12.74 17.33 9.08
N ARG A 197 13.24 17.87 10.20
CA ARG A 197 14.63 17.62 10.63
C ARG A 197 14.89 16.12 10.85
N ARG A 198 13.94 15.41 11.45
CA ARG A 198 14.10 13.99 11.81
C ARG A 198 13.87 13.07 10.62
N ALA A 199 12.92 13.40 9.74
CA ALA A 199 12.73 12.72 8.47
C ALA A 199 13.98 12.83 7.59
N ALA A 200 14.56 14.03 7.49
CA ALA A 200 15.82 14.25 6.77
C ALA A 200 16.99 13.48 7.37
N ALA A 201 17.09 13.41 8.72
CA ALA A 201 18.13 12.65 9.41
C ALA A 201 18.04 11.13 9.20
N LEU A 202 16.88 10.61 8.79
CA LEU A 202 16.71 9.19 8.41
C LEU A 202 17.07 8.91 6.95
N GLY A 203 17.31 9.95 6.14
CA GLY A 203 17.85 9.80 4.80
C GLY A 203 19.19 9.07 4.81
N GLY A 204 19.33 8.05 3.97
CA GLY A 204 20.48 7.16 3.90
C GLY A 204 20.45 5.99 4.88
N VAL A 205 19.53 5.95 5.85
CA VAL A 205 19.45 4.86 6.82
C VAL A 205 18.60 3.71 6.28
N GLY A 206 19.23 2.55 6.10
CA GLY A 206 18.54 1.28 5.89
C GLY A 206 17.63 1.25 4.66
N GLY A 207 18.08 1.85 3.56
CA GLY A 207 17.38 1.92 2.27
C GLY A 207 16.48 3.14 2.08
N THR A 208 16.26 3.94 3.14
CA THR A 208 15.47 5.19 3.06
C THR A 208 16.24 6.26 2.28
N SER A 209 15.78 6.67 1.10
CA SER A 209 16.42 7.72 0.30
C SER A 209 15.94 9.12 0.69
N ASP A 210 14.67 9.24 1.00
CA ASP A 210 13.94 10.49 1.22
C ASP A 210 12.68 10.26 2.09
N ALA A 211 11.97 11.35 2.41
CA ALA A 211 10.75 11.31 3.20
C ALA A 211 9.63 10.46 2.55
N GLY A 212 9.57 10.40 1.22
CA GLY A 212 8.63 9.57 0.47
C GLY A 212 8.92 8.07 0.58
N THR A 213 10.14 7.68 0.93
CA THR A 213 10.55 6.29 1.22
C THR A 213 10.53 5.91 2.69
N LEU A 214 10.18 6.84 3.60
CA LEU A 214 9.94 6.50 5.00
C LEU A 214 8.76 5.54 5.11
N ASN A 215 9.01 4.37 5.68
CA ASN A 215 8.01 3.29 5.76
C ASN A 215 7.18 3.36 7.06
N TRP A 216 6.99 4.55 7.62
CA TRP A 216 6.12 4.71 8.78
C TRP A 216 4.67 4.38 8.42
N VAL A 217 4.00 3.66 9.32
CA VAL A 217 2.59 3.22 9.17
C VAL A 217 1.59 4.38 9.19
N VAL A 218 2.03 5.57 9.60
CA VAL A 218 1.31 6.84 9.52
C VAL A 218 2.35 7.93 9.24
N ARG A 219 2.07 8.81 8.28
CA ARG A 219 2.91 9.97 7.97
C ARG A 219 2.07 11.13 7.43
N PRO A 220 2.47 12.39 7.62
CA PRO A 220 1.93 13.50 6.85
C PRO A 220 2.23 13.28 5.36
N SER A 221 1.25 13.58 4.51
CA SER A 221 1.49 13.66 3.07
C SER A 221 2.11 15.02 2.73
N GLU A 222 3.09 15.03 1.82
CA GLU A 222 3.64 16.26 1.25
C GLU A 222 2.80 16.79 0.07
N ARG A 223 1.79 16.03 -0.35
CA ARG A 223 0.87 16.32 -1.47
C ARG A 223 -0.58 16.24 -1.02
#